data_AF-A0A969ULM0-F1
#
_entry.id   AF-A0A969ULM0-F1
#
_cell.length_a   1.000
_cell.length_b   1.000
_cell.length_c   1.000
_cell.angle_alpha   90.00
_cell.angle_beta   90.00
_cell.angle_gamma   90.00
#
_symmetry.space_group_name_H-M   'P 1'
#
loop_
_entity.id
_entity.type
_entity.pdbx_description
1 polymer ?
#
loop_
_entity_poly.entity_id
_entity_poly.type
_entity_poly.pdbx_seq_one_letter_code
_entity_poly.pdbx_strand_id
1 'polypeptide(L)'
;MEEEQKPPETWNVSGGETEKNSFDGNNAPIIKDNSGSIINNTTNTINNYNCANPNASPDSNLGEVKELDINANPSYENKFDDSESIQIGKKLNDLLTQKRDLEIKLKRVESEINRIQSALKSEVDPGLAPLLHWLSGRKHLSRKYGNIALRSFQSLKQEAEAKGNIDDFYFQIESYLELIYFSLSRNKKLFLREPGVPPTYADFNLYDHASKSLYEEAFRILKENIPQDNVEPSLKVKVEHHFDELLKRLQAYF
;
A
#
# COMPACT_ATOMS: atom_id res chain seq x y z
N MET A 1 -29.99 39.97 47.44
CA MET A 1 -30.93 38.86 47.23
C MET A 1 -30.27 37.99 46.18
N GLU A 2 -29.69 36.90 46.66
CA GLU A 2 -28.94 35.92 45.87
C GLU A 2 -29.95 35.01 45.16
N GLU A 3 -29.82 34.83 43.85
CA GLU A 3 -30.57 33.81 43.11
C GLU A 3 -29.69 32.57 42.95
N GLU A 4 -30.09 31.51 43.66
CA GLU A 4 -29.52 30.17 43.61
C GLU A 4 -29.70 29.52 42.23
N GLN A 5 -28.59 29.02 41.70
CA GLN A 5 -28.55 28.14 40.54
C GLN A 5 -29.06 26.74 40.89
N LYS A 6 -30.04 26.26 40.13
CA LYS A 6 -30.51 24.86 40.12
C LYS A 6 -29.82 24.09 38.98
N PRO A 7 -29.26 22.90 39.18
CA PRO A 7 -28.76 22.05 38.10
C PRO A 7 -29.85 21.06 37.63
N PRO A 8 -29.90 20.67 36.34
CA PRO A 8 -30.68 19.51 35.94
C PRO A 8 -29.80 18.26 35.78
N GLU A 9 -30.13 17.28 36.61
CA GLU A 9 -30.42 15.87 36.29
C GLU A 9 -29.46 15.08 35.38
N THR A 10 -28.75 14.17 36.04
CA THR A 10 -28.10 12.99 35.49
C THR A 10 -29.13 11.95 35.03
N TRP A 11 -29.03 11.50 33.79
CA TRP A 11 -29.76 10.32 33.29
C TRP A 11 -28.89 9.07 33.39
N ASN A 12 -29.30 8.16 34.27
CA ASN A 12 -28.91 6.76 34.30
C ASN A 12 -29.80 5.96 33.33
N VAL A 13 -29.21 5.24 32.39
CA VAL A 13 -29.81 4.08 31.68
C VAL A 13 -28.68 3.06 31.54
N SER A 14 -28.59 2.05 32.41
CA SER A 14 -29.28 0.73 32.36
C SER A 14 -28.89 -0.11 31.14
N GLY A 15 -28.33 -1.29 31.42
CA GLY A 15 -27.65 -2.17 30.48
C GLY A 15 -28.53 -2.98 29.54
N GLY A 16 -27.87 -3.58 28.56
CA GLY A 16 -28.43 -4.51 27.58
C GLY A 16 -27.33 -5.12 26.70
N GLU A 17 -26.79 -6.23 27.22
CA GLU A 17 -26.32 -7.44 26.53
C GLU A 17 -25.34 -7.37 25.33
N THR A 18 -24.15 -7.91 25.62
CA THR A 18 -23.13 -8.41 24.70
C THR A 18 -23.60 -9.68 23.99
N GLU A 19 -23.68 -9.66 22.66
CA GLU A 19 -23.60 -10.88 21.85
C GLU A 19 -22.14 -11.16 21.47
N LYS A 20 -21.63 -12.27 22.02
CA LYS A 20 -20.37 -12.89 21.63
C LYS A 20 -20.62 -13.72 20.36
N ASN A 21 -20.10 -13.27 19.22
CA ASN A 21 -19.90 -14.15 18.07
C ASN A 21 -18.44 -14.61 18.04
N SER A 22 -18.26 -15.88 18.37
CA SER A 22 -17.05 -16.67 18.13
C SER A 22 -16.83 -16.77 16.62
N PHE A 23 -15.63 -16.37 16.17
CA PHE A 23 -15.21 -16.54 14.78
C PHE A 23 -14.06 -17.56 14.78
N ASP A 24 -14.42 -18.81 14.49
CA ASP A 24 -13.44 -19.87 14.25
C ASP A 24 -12.71 -19.61 12.93
N GLY A 25 -11.39 -19.45 13.04
CA GLY A 25 -10.50 -19.35 11.91
C GLY A 25 -10.40 -20.67 11.18
N ASN A 26 -11.01 -20.74 10.00
CA ASN A 26 -10.55 -21.46 8.80
C ASN A 26 -11.71 -21.50 7.81
N ASN A 27 -11.80 -20.51 6.92
CA ASN A 27 -12.35 -20.64 5.58
C ASN A 27 -12.18 -19.32 4.82
N ALA A 28 -11.26 -19.26 3.87
CA ALA A 28 -11.23 -18.18 2.88
C ALA A 28 -12.35 -18.39 1.85
N PRO A 29 -13.05 -17.33 1.40
CA PRO A 29 -14.13 -17.46 0.43
C PRO A 29 -13.58 -17.85 -0.96
N ILE A 30 -14.12 -18.92 -1.53
CA ILE A 30 -13.86 -19.36 -2.91
C ILE A 30 -14.76 -18.58 -3.85
N ILE A 31 -14.17 -17.77 -4.75
CA ILE A 31 -14.92 -17.10 -5.83
C ILE A 31 -14.99 -18.07 -7.03
N LYS A 32 -16.21 -18.44 -7.42
CA LYS A 32 -16.50 -19.21 -8.65
C LYS A 32 -17.18 -18.29 -9.67
N ASP A 33 -16.90 -18.51 -10.95
CA ASP A 33 -17.66 -17.85 -12.02
C ASP A 33 -18.97 -18.59 -12.34
N ASN A 34 -19.80 -17.98 -13.19
CA ASN A 34 -21.13 -18.47 -13.58
C ASN A 34 -21.10 -19.76 -14.43
N SER A 35 -19.95 -20.42 -14.58
CA SER A 35 -19.81 -21.74 -15.19
C SER A 35 -19.30 -22.82 -14.23
N GLY A 36 -19.04 -22.46 -12.96
CA GLY A 36 -18.67 -23.41 -11.90
C GLY A 36 -17.20 -23.83 -11.89
N SER A 37 -16.32 -23.16 -12.64
CA SER A 37 -14.88 -23.49 -12.69
C SER A 37 -14.03 -22.57 -11.79
N ILE A 38 -12.94 -23.13 -11.23
CA ILE A 38 -12.02 -22.42 -10.33
C ILE A 38 -10.94 -21.72 -11.18
N ILE A 39 -10.83 -20.40 -11.06
CA ILE A 39 -9.86 -19.58 -11.81
C ILE A 39 -8.53 -19.52 -11.04
N ASN A 40 -7.51 -20.25 -11.50
CA ASN A 40 -6.11 -20.06 -11.09
C ASN A 40 -5.41 -19.14 -12.10
N ASN A 41 -5.26 -17.84 -11.77
CA ASN A 41 -4.53 -16.90 -12.62
C ASN A 41 -3.02 -17.03 -12.38
N THR A 42 -2.31 -17.66 -13.32
CA THR A 42 -0.85 -17.51 -13.45
C THR A 42 -0.49 -17.44 -14.93
N THR A 43 -0.28 -16.23 -15.46
CA THR A 43 0.36 -16.03 -16.75
C THR A 43 1.45 -14.97 -16.64
N ASN A 44 2.68 -15.47 -16.68
CA ASN A 44 3.92 -14.74 -16.89
C ASN A 44 3.96 -14.17 -18.31
N THR A 45 4.37 -12.91 -18.46
CA THR A 45 4.99 -12.42 -19.70
C THR A 45 6.08 -11.43 -19.29
N ILE A 46 7.34 -11.89 -19.32
CA ILE A 46 8.53 -11.05 -19.09
C ILE A 46 9.10 -10.69 -20.46
N ASN A 47 9.13 -9.40 -20.77
CA ASN A 47 9.84 -8.84 -21.91
C ASN A 47 11.35 -8.94 -21.69
N ASN A 48 12.04 -9.46 -22.71
CA ASN A 48 13.49 -9.46 -22.87
C ASN A 48 14.04 -8.02 -22.98
N TYR A 49 15.04 -7.70 -22.15
CA TYR A 49 16.01 -6.67 -22.48
C TYR A 49 17.43 -7.22 -22.33
N ASN A 50 18.09 -7.32 -23.48
CA ASN A 50 19.55 -7.40 -23.62
C ASN A 50 20.19 -6.14 -23.01
N CYS A 51 21.15 -6.30 -22.12
CA CYS A 51 22.17 -5.30 -21.86
C CYS A 51 23.54 -5.96 -21.99
N ALA A 52 24.26 -5.53 -23.02
CA ALA A 52 25.66 -5.81 -23.27
C ALA A 52 26.53 -5.27 -22.13
N ASN A 53 27.58 -6.02 -21.81
CA ASN A 53 28.68 -5.59 -20.96
C ASN A 53 29.92 -5.39 -21.86
N PRO A 54 30.61 -4.24 -21.76
CA PRO A 54 32.03 -4.23 -22.08
C PRO A 54 32.88 -3.54 -21.00
N ASN A 55 34.02 -4.20 -20.74
CA ASN A 55 35.28 -3.65 -20.22
C ASN A 55 35.40 -3.34 -18.72
N ALA A 56 36.05 -4.28 -18.02
CA ALA A 56 37.14 -3.94 -17.11
C ALA A 56 38.26 -4.99 -17.28
N SER A 57 39.40 -4.52 -17.80
CA SER A 57 40.64 -5.27 -17.97
C SER A 57 41.45 -5.30 -16.65
N PRO A 58 42.53 -6.12 -16.57
CA PRO A 58 42.99 -6.77 -15.36
C PRO A 58 44.16 -6.07 -14.69
N ASP A 59 44.42 -6.43 -13.43
CA ASP A 59 45.72 -6.27 -12.79
C ASP A 59 46.29 -7.63 -12.37
N SER A 60 47.55 -7.81 -12.75
CA SER A 60 48.47 -8.92 -12.51
C SER A 60 48.84 -9.08 -11.02
N ASN A 61 49.04 -10.30 -10.52
CA ASN A 61 50.37 -10.95 -10.45
C ASN A 61 50.42 -12.17 -9.51
N LEU A 62 51.23 -13.14 -9.97
CA LEU A 62 52.14 -14.03 -9.23
C LEU A 62 51.59 -15.14 -8.32
N GLY A 63 51.85 -16.36 -8.79
CA GLY A 63 51.85 -17.60 -8.00
C GLY A 63 52.30 -18.76 -8.88
N GLU A 64 53.58 -18.78 -9.28
CA GLU A 64 54.24 -19.93 -9.90
C GLU A 64 54.03 -21.19 -9.05
N VAL A 65 53.50 -22.25 -9.65
CA VAL A 65 53.69 -23.61 -9.16
C VAL A 65 54.19 -24.46 -10.32
N LYS A 66 55.40 -24.97 -10.11
CA LYS A 66 56.26 -25.71 -11.02
C LYS A 66 55.58 -26.92 -11.63
N GLU A 67 55.81 -27.09 -12.93
CA GLU A 67 55.66 -28.34 -13.66
C GLU A 67 56.44 -29.46 -12.93
N LEU A 68 55.73 -30.55 -12.64
CA LEU A 68 56.33 -31.85 -12.35
C LEU A 68 56.01 -32.76 -13.52
N ASP A 69 57.04 -32.99 -14.33
CA ASP A 69 57.16 -34.10 -15.26
C ASP A 69 56.99 -35.41 -14.51
N ILE A 70 55.91 -36.15 -14.80
CA ILE A 70 55.81 -37.58 -14.49
C ILE A 70 55.25 -38.30 -15.72
N ASN A 71 56.14 -38.49 -16.69
CA ASN A 71 56.06 -39.61 -17.62
C ASN A 71 56.62 -40.84 -16.88
N ALA A 72 55.76 -41.57 -16.19
CA ALA A 72 56.05 -42.91 -15.73
C ALA A 72 54.77 -43.74 -15.88
N ASN A 73 54.78 -44.56 -16.91
CA ASN A 73 53.78 -45.57 -17.19
C ASN A 73 54.16 -46.82 -16.37
N PRO A 74 53.39 -47.25 -15.36
CA PRO A 74 53.37 -48.65 -14.99
C PRO A 74 52.12 -49.26 -15.61
N SER A 75 52.36 -50.10 -16.60
CA SER A 75 51.45 -51.14 -17.05
C SER A 75 51.01 -51.98 -15.85
N TYR A 76 49.86 -51.62 -15.28
CA TYR A 76 49.02 -52.54 -14.53
C TYR A 76 47.73 -52.66 -15.32
N GLU A 77 47.58 -53.81 -15.99
CA GLU A 77 46.27 -54.31 -16.42
C GLU A 77 45.42 -54.48 -15.17
N ASN A 78 44.73 -53.41 -14.79
CA ASN A 78 43.64 -53.46 -13.85
C ASN A 78 42.40 -53.30 -14.70
N LYS A 79 41.66 -54.40 -14.88
CA LYS A 79 40.32 -54.40 -15.47
C LYS A 79 39.39 -53.64 -14.52
N PHE A 80 39.54 -52.33 -14.44
CA PHE A 80 38.47 -51.48 -13.94
C PHE A 80 37.39 -51.49 -15.00
N ASP A 81 36.17 -51.79 -14.58
CA ASP A 81 35.00 -51.76 -15.43
C ASP A 81 34.80 -50.30 -15.88
N ASP A 82 35.33 -49.94 -17.05
CA ASP A 82 35.30 -48.58 -17.62
C ASP A 82 33.87 -48.03 -17.68
N SER A 83 32.87 -48.92 -17.72
CA SER A 83 31.45 -48.61 -17.61
C SER A 83 31.09 -47.89 -16.31
N GLU A 84 31.64 -48.32 -15.17
CA GLU A 84 31.31 -47.81 -13.85
C GLU A 84 31.95 -46.42 -13.62
N SER A 85 33.20 -46.24 -14.06
CA SER A 85 33.90 -44.95 -14.02
C SER A 85 33.20 -43.89 -14.89
N ILE A 86 32.76 -44.27 -16.10
CA ILE A 86 31.98 -43.38 -16.99
C ILE A 86 30.61 -43.03 -16.39
N GLN A 87 29.94 -43.97 -15.73
CA GLN A 87 28.67 -43.70 -15.04
C GLN A 87 28.84 -42.75 -13.85
N ILE A 88 29.90 -42.92 -13.05
CA ILE A 88 30.24 -42.02 -11.93
C ILE A 88 30.52 -40.62 -12.44
N GLY A 89 31.30 -40.48 -13.52
CA GLY A 89 31.61 -39.18 -14.13
C GLY A 89 30.37 -38.44 -14.65
N LYS A 90 29.42 -39.16 -15.27
CA LYS A 90 28.13 -38.58 -15.70
C LYS A 90 27.30 -38.11 -14.51
N LYS A 91 27.15 -38.97 -13.49
CA LYS A 91 26.38 -38.64 -12.29
C LYS A 91 26.97 -37.46 -11.52
N LEU A 92 28.30 -37.34 -11.48
CA LEU A 92 28.98 -36.20 -10.89
C LEU A 92 28.67 -34.90 -11.64
N ASN A 93 28.71 -34.92 -12.97
CA ASN A 93 28.36 -33.75 -13.78
C ASN A 93 26.89 -33.34 -13.65
N ASP A 94 25.98 -34.31 -13.57
CA ASP A 94 24.55 -34.06 -13.34
C ASP A 94 24.33 -33.40 -11.98
N LEU A 95 24.98 -33.91 -10.93
CA LEU A 95 24.91 -33.33 -9.58
C LEU A 95 25.52 -31.92 -9.51
N LEU A 96 26.64 -31.68 -10.21
CA LEU A 96 27.24 -30.35 -10.29
C LEU A 96 26.33 -29.35 -11.02
N THR A 97 25.61 -29.81 -12.04
CA THR A 97 24.62 -28.99 -12.76
C THR A 97 23.43 -28.67 -11.86
N GLN A 98 22.88 -29.68 -11.17
CA GLN A 98 21.79 -29.48 -10.20
C GLN A 98 22.19 -28.52 -9.07
N LYS A 99 23.42 -28.62 -8.57
CA LYS A 99 23.94 -27.70 -7.56
C LYS A 99 23.91 -26.25 -8.06
N ARG A 100 24.40 -25.97 -9.27
CA ARG A 100 24.37 -24.61 -9.85
C ARG A 100 22.95 -24.10 -10.02
N ASP A 101 22.03 -24.94 -10.49
CA ASP A 101 20.63 -24.55 -10.67
C ASP A 101 19.96 -24.22 -9.33
N LEU A 102 20.27 -24.98 -8.27
CA LEU A 102 19.79 -24.71 -6.91
C LEU A 102 20.38 -23.42 -6.35
N GLU A 103 21.67 -23.13 -6.58
CA GLU A 103 22.30 -21.87 -6.17
C GLU A 103 21.64 -20.65 -6.85
N ILE A 104 21.28 -20.76 -8.14
CA ILE A 104 20.57 -19.71 -8.87
C ILE A 104 19.16 -19.52 -8.27
N LYS A 105 18.43 -20.61 -8.01
CA LYS A 105 17.10 -20.55 -7.38
C LYS A 105 17.17 -19.95 -5.98
N LEU A 106 18.18 -20.31 -5.19
CA LEU A 106 18.40 -19.77 -3.85
C LEU A 106 18.61 -18.26 -3.90
N LYS A 107 19.51 -17.78 -4.76
CA LYS A 107 19.72 -16.33 -4.97
C LYS A 107 18.45 -15.60 -5.38
N ARG A 108 17.61 -16.21 -6.23
CA ARG A 108 16.31 -15.63 -6.60
C ARG A 108 15.37 -15.54 -5.39
N VAL A 109 15.25 -16.61 -4.59
CA VAL A 109 14.43 -16.59 -3.37
C VAL A 109 14.93 -15.56 -2.36
N GLU A 110 16.24 -15.48 -2.13
CA GLU A 110 16.86 -14.47 -1.26
C GLU A 110 16.57 -13.04 -1.74
N SER A 111 16.64 -12.79 -3.04
CA SER A 111 16.29 -11.49 -3.61
C SER A 111 14.81 -11.13 -3.39
N GLU A 112 13.91 -12.10 -3.49
CA GLU A 112 12.48 -11.89 -3.26
C GLU A 112 12.18 -11.69 -1.76
N ILE A 113 12.84 -12.44 -0.87
CA ILE A 113 12.78 -12.22 0.57
C ILE A 113 13.26 -10.81 0.92
N ASN A 114 14.39 -10.35 0.37
CA ASN A 114 14.90 -9.02 0.63
C ASN A 114 13.95 -7.92 0.13
N ARG A 115 13.31 -8.14 -1.02
CA ARG A 115 12.29 -7.25 -1.56
C ARG A 115 11.05 -7.20 -0.66
N ILE A 116 10.55 -8.36 -0.21
CA ILE A 116 9.41 -8.46 0.71
C ILE A 116 9.77 -7.83 2.06
N GLN A 117 10.94 -8.10 2.61
CA GLN A 117 11.40 -7.51 3.87
C GLN A 117 11.55 -5.99 3.77
N SER A 118 12.00 -5.47 2.62
CA SER A 118 12.06 -4.03 2.37
C SER A 118 10.66 -3.41 2.27
N ALA A 119 9.70 -4.13 1.67
CA ALA A 119 8.30 -3.73 1.63
C ALA A 119 7.65 -3.79 3.04
N LEU A 120 7.90 -4.84 3.83
CA LEU A 120 7.35 -4.99 5.17
C LEU A 120 7.93 -3.96 6.16
N LYS A 121 9.23 -3.68 6.09
CA LYS A 121 9.87 -2.59 6.85
C LYS A 121 9.29 -1.21 6.50
N SER A 122 8.67 -1.08 5.32
CA SER A 122 7.97 0.14 4.89
C SER A 122 6.46 0.14 5.19
N GLU A 123 5.86 -1.01 5.54
CA GLU A 123 4.40 -1.17 5.71
C GLU A 123 3.89 -0.80 7.12
N VAL A 124 4.75 -0.68 8.12
CA VAL A 124 4.36 -0.18 9.45
C VAL A 124 5.40 0.78 9.97
N ASP A 125 5.44 1.98 9.38
CA ASP A 125 6.09 3.12 10.01
C ASP A 125 5.31 3.45 11.30
N PRO A 126 5.88 3.25 12.50
CA PRO A 126 5.18 3.53 13.75
C PRO A 126 4.76 5.01 13.87
N GLY A 127 5.45 5.93 13.17
CA GLY A 127 5.07 7.35 13.08
C GLY A 127 3.85 7.61 12.18
N LEU A 128 3.50 6.67 11.31
CA LEU A 128 2.33 6.76 10.43
C LEU A 128 1.04 6.28 11.13
N ALA A 129 1.15 5.43 12.15
CA ALA A 129 0.00 4.85 12.85
C ALA A 129 -0.97 5.92 13.44
N PRO A 130 -0.51 7.02 14.08
CA PRO A 130 -1.40 8.07 14.56
C PRO A 130 -2.20 8.74 13.44
N LEU A 131 -1.57 8.97 12.29
CA LEU A 131 -2.22 9.58 11.12
C LEU A 131 -3.25 8.65 10.49
N LEU A 132 -2.93 7.35 10.37
CA LEU A 132 -3.89 6.36 9.86
C LEU A 132 -5.05 6.17 10.83
N HIS A 133 -4.81 6.19 12.13
CA HIS A 133 -5.87 6.15 13.13
C HIS A 133 -6.77 7.38 13.03
N TRP A 134 -6.21 8.58 12.91
CA TRP A 134 -6.97 9.81 12.69
C TRP A 134 -7.82 9.73 11.41
N LEU A 135 -7.24 9.34 10.27
CA LEU A 135 -7.94 9.17 9.00
C LEU A 135 -8.97 8.02 9.02
N SER A 136 -8.80 7.00 9.88
CA SER A 136 -9.80 5.95 10.06
C SER A 136 -11.13 6.53 10.57
N GLY A 137 -11.08 7.64 11.30
CA GLY A 137 -12.22 8.45 11.73
C GLY A 137 -12.84 9.34 10.65
N ARG A 138 -12.55 9.13 9.36
CA ARG A 138 -12.97 9.95 8.21
C ARG A 138 -14.44 10.38 8.21
N LYS A 139 -15.39 9.52 8.60
CA LYS A 139 -16.81 9.87 8.72
C LYS A 139 -17.08 10.98 9.74
N HIS A 140 -16.37 10.94 10.86
CA HIS A 140 -16.45 12.00 11.86
C HIS A 140 -15.74 13.27 11.38
N LEU A 141 -14.55 13.12 10.77
CA LEU A 141 -13.78 14.24 10.23
C LEU A 141 -14.56 15.00 9.16
N SER A 142 -15.19 14.29 8.22
CA SER A 142 -15.96 14.88 7.13
C SER A 142 -17.15 15.69 7.64
N ARG A 143 -17.91 15.16 8.60
CA ARG A 143 -19.01 15.89 9.24
C ARG A 143 -18.52 17.09 10.04
N LYS A 144 -17.51 16.90 10.88
CA LYS A 144 -16.98 17.95 11.76
C LYS A 144 -16.43 19.12 10.94
N TYR A 145 -15.47 18.84 10.07
CA TYR A 145 -14.75 19.88 9.33
C TYR A 145 -15.53 20.37 8.10
N GLY A 146 -16.33 19.51 7.48
CA GLY A 146 -17.27 19.92 6.44
C GLY A 146 -18.33 20.89 6.97
N ASN A 147 -18.89 20.65 8.17
CA ASN A 147 -19.83 21.60 8.77
C ASN A 147 -19.16 22.93 9.13
N ILE A 148 -17.88 22.92 9.55
CA ILE A 148 -17.14 24.16 9.77
C ILE A 148 -16.98 24.92 8.45
N ALA A 149 -16.59 24.25 7.36
CA ALA A 149 -16.45 24.86 6.04
C ALA A 149 -17.77 25.47 5.55
N LEU A 150 -18.89 24.73 5.65
CA LEU A 150 -20.22 25.19 5.24
C LEU A 150 -20.69 26.46 5.97
N ARG A 151 -20.14 26.79 7.14
CA ARG A 151 -20.47 28.05 7.83
C ARG A 151 -20.07 29.28 7.02
N SER A 152 -19.04 29.17 6.19
CA SER A 152 -18.58 30.23 5.29
C SER A 152 -19.43 30.32 4.00
N PHE A 153 -20.30 29.34 3.75
CA PHE A 153 -21.11 29.22 2.52
C PHE A 153 -22.60 29.06 2.85
N GLN A 154 -23.16 29.98 3.63
CA GLN A 154 -24.51 29.85 4.19
C GLN A 154 -25.62 29.69 3.14
N SER A 155 -25.56 30.42 2.02
CA SER A 155 -26.58 30.31 0.96
C SER A 155 -26.60 28.89 0.36
N LEU A 156 -25.42 28.35 0.06
CA LEU A 156 -25.27 26.98 -0.44
C LEU A 156 -25.70 25.94 0.61
N LYS A 157 -25.37 26.18 1.88
CA LYS A 157 -25.81 25.32 2.99
C LYS A 157 -27.34 25.28 3.09
N GLN A 158 -28.00 26.43 3.10
CA GLN A 158 -29.47 26.52 3.15
C GLN A 158 -30.13 25.85 1.95
N GLU A 159 -29.56 26.05 0.76
CA GLU A 159 -30.04 25.40 -0.47
C GLU A 159 -29.92 23.86 -0.38
N ALA A 160 -28.78 23.37 0.11
CA ALA A 160 -28.55 21.94 0.28
C ALA A 160 -29.43 21.30 1.35
N GLU A 161 -29.70 22.02 2.44
CA GLU A 161 -30.66 21.60 3.48
C GLU A 161 -32.09 21.54 2.92
N ALA A 162 -32.51 22.55 2.14
CA ALA A 162 -33.82 22.55 1.49
C ALA A 162 -33.99 21.41 0.48
N LYS A 163 -32.91 21.01 -0.20
CA LYS A 163 -32.89 19.86 -1.12
C LYS A 163 -32.70 18.51 -0.42
N GLY A 164 -32.43 18.48 0.88
CA GLY A 164 -32.19 17.25 1.65
C GLY A 164 -30.86 16.55 1.35
N ASN A 165 -29.91 17.24 0.71
CA ASN A 165 -28.69 16.62 0.17
C ASN A 165 -27.42 16.98 0.95
N ILE A 166 -27.52 17.62 2.12
CA ILE A 166 -26.35 18.06 2.90
C ILE A 166 -25.39 16.91 3.24
N ASP A 167 -25.92 15.71 3.46
CA ASP A 167 -25.12 14.52 3.74
C ASP A 167 -24.23 14.09 2.57
N ASP A 168 -24.60 14.41 1.32
CA ASP A 168 -23.79 14.11 0.13
C ASP A 168 -22.45 14.85 0.18
N PHE A 169 -22.44 16.07 0.70
CA PHE A 169 -21.19 16.83 0.86
C PHE A 169 -20.25 16.11 1.84
N TYR A 170 -20.77 15.66 2.98
CA TYR A 170 -19.97 14.94 3.97
C TYR A 170 -19.47 13.60 3.41
N PHE A 171 -20.31 12.89 2.64
CA PHE A 171 -19.93 11.66 1.97
C PHE A 171 -18.80 11.88 0.94
N GLN A 172 -18.84 12.97 0.18
CA GLN A 172 -17.78 13.33 -0.76
C GLN A 172 -16.45 13.57 -0.05
N ILE A 173 -16.45 14.39 1.02
CA ILE A 173 -15.25 14.65 1.81
C ILE A 173 -14.72 13.34 2.44
N GLU A 174 -15.61 12.49 2.96
CA GLU A 174 -15.25 11.17 3.49
C GLU A 174 -14.56 10.30 2.44
N SER A 175 -15.11 10.26 1.22
CA SER A 175 -14.57 9.49 0.11
C SER A 175 -13.16 9.98 -0.28
N TYR A 176 -12.92 11.29 -0.28
CA TYR A 176 -11.59 11.83 -0.55
C TYR A 176 -10.59 11.49 0.55
N LEU A 177 -11.01 11.55 1.83
CA LEU A 177 -10.17 11.13 2.96
C LEU A 177 -9.82 9.64 2.89
N GLU A 178 -10.73 8.80 2.38
CA GLU A 178 -10.46 7.38 2.14
C GLU A 178 -9.37 7.15 1.09
N LEU A 179 -9.36 7.94 0.00
CA LEU A 179 -8.27 7.87 -0.99
C LEU A 179 -6.92 8.25 -0.39
N ILE A 180 -6.88 9.27 0.49
CA ILE A 180 -5.68 9.64 1.23
C ILE A 180 -5.24 8.49 2.14
N TYR A 181 -6.18 7.91 2.90
CA TYR A 181 -5.90 6.78 3.78
C TYR A 181 -5.29 5.59 3.03
N PHE A 182 -5.85 5.20 1.89
CA PHE A 182 -5.30 4.10 1.09
C PHE A 182 -3.94 4.44 0.48
N SER A 183 -3.77 5.67 -0.02
CA SER A 183 -2.48 6.11 -0.56
C SER A 183 -1.37 6.06 0.49
N LEU A 184 -1.67 6.48 1.73
CA LEU A 184 -0.72 6.46 2.84
C LEU A 184 -0.45 5.04 3.35
N SER A 185 -1.49 4.27 3.68
CA SER A 185 -1.37 2.92 4.24
C SER A 185 -0.69 1.93 3.31
N ARG A 186 -0.81 2.12 1.98
CA ARG A 186 -0.16 1.28 0.97
C ARG A 186 1.09 1.91 0.38
N ASN A 187 1.45 3.13 0.81
CA ASN A 187 2.52 3.94 0.23
C ASN A 187 2.47 4.03 -1.31
N LYS A 188 1.27 4.19 -1.87
CA LYS A 188 1.01 4.17 -3.33
C LYS A 188 0.15 5.35 -3.74
N LYS A 189 0.76 6.35 -4.39
CA LYS A 189 0.06 7.54 -4.91
C LYS A 189 -1.04 7.24 -5.94
N LEU A 190 -1.04 6.04 -6.54
CA LEU A 190 -2.07 5.63 -7.51
C LEU A 190 -3.48 5.74 -6.94
N PHE A 191 -3.66 5.48 -5.64
CA PHE A 191 -4.97 5.59 -4.98
C PHE A 191 -5.56 7.01 -5.04
N LEU A 192 -4.73 8.06 -5.11
CA LEU A 192 -5.22 9.44 -5.29
C LEU A 192 -5.79 9.70 -6.69
N ARG A 193 -5.50 8.81 -7.66
CA ARG A 193 -5.94 8.91 -9.05
C ARG A 193 -7.18 8.06 -9.34
N GLU A 194 -7.54 7.15 -8.43
CA GLU A 194 -8.74 6.29 -8.56
C GLU A 194 -10.01 7.14 -8.70
N PRO A 195 -11.01 6.73 -9.51
CA PRO A 195 -12.26 7.47 -9.66
C PRO A 195 -12.85 7.86 -8.30
N GLY A 196 -12.96 9.17 -8.05
CA GLY A 196 -13.55 9.71 -6.83
C GLY A 196 -15.01 10.06 -7.07
N VAL A 197 -15.74 10.31 -5.99
CA VAL A 197 -17.07 10.92 -6.07
C VAL A 197 -16.91 12.32 -6.69
N PRO A 198 -17.75 12.74 -7.64
CA PRO A 198 -17.65 14.08 -8.22
C PRO A 198 -18.01 15.17 -7.19
N PRO A 199 -17.42 16.37 -7.29
CA PRO A 199 -17.68 17.49 -6.38
C PRO A 199 -19.01 18.19 -6.70
N THR A 200 -20.14 17.58 -6.35
CA THR A 200 -21.48 18.05 -6.77
C THR A 200 -21.85 19.45 -6.27
N TYR A 201 -21.26 19.92 -5.17
CA TYR A 201 -21.50 21.26 -4.61
C TYR A 201 -20.76 22.37 -5.38
N ALA A 202 -19.95 21.99 -6.36
CA ALA A 202 -19.31 22.91 -7.30
C ALA A 202 -20.03 22.96 -8.66
N ASP A 203 -21.10 22.18 -8.84
CA ASP A 203 -21.86 22.11 -10.09
C ASP A 203 -23.03 23.11 -10.10
N PHE A 204 -22.90 24.15 -10.94
CA PHE A 204 -23.93 25.16 -11.13
C PHE A 204 -25.22 24.65 -11.78
N ASN A 205 -25.21 23.44 -12.35
CA ASN A 205 -26.43 22.80 -12.84
C ASN A 205 -27.24 22.16 -11.70
N LEU A 206 -26.59 21.86 -10.57
CA LEU A 206 -27.22 21.23 -9.41
C LEU A 206 -27.56 22.22 -8.31
N TYR A 207 -26.73 23.25 -8.12
CA TYR A 207 -26.91 24.27 -7.08
C TYR A 207 -26.75 25.69 -7.62
N ASP A 208 -27.68 26.57 -7.30
CA ASP A 208 -27.64 27.99 -7.70
C ASP A 208 -26.46 28.70 -7.03
N HIS A 209 -26.14 28.31 -5.80
CA HIS A 209 -25.02 28.86 -5.03
C HIS A 209 -23.79 27.94 -5.04
N ALA A 210 -23.65 27.08 -6.06
CA ALA A 210 -22.51 26.18 -6.18
C ALA A 210 -21.17 26.91 -6.00
N SER A 211 -20.24 26.30 -5.28
CA SER A 211 -18.93 26.89 -5.01
C SER A 211 -17.83 25.85 -4.94
N LYS A 212 -16.85 25.99 -5.86
CA LYS A 212 -15.60 25.24 -5.88
C LYS A 212 -14.78 25.47 -4.59
N SER A 213 -14.82 26.70 -4.08
CA SER A 213 -14.09 27.11 -2.88
C SER A 213 -14.58 26.43 -1.60
N LEU A 214 -15.76 25.81 -1.60
CA LEU A 214 -16.21 25.00 -0.46
C LEU A 214 -15.26 23.81 -0.20
N TYR A 215 -14.79 23.15 -1.26
CA TYR A 215 -13.87 22.02 -1.13
C TYR A 215 -12.46 22.47 -0.74
N GLU A 216 -12.02 23.61 -1.29
CA GLU A 216 -10.74 24.25 -0.93
C GLU A 216 -10.73 24.57 0.57
N GLU A 217 -11.81 25.16 1.07
CA GLU A 217 -11.99 25.51 2.48
C GLU A 217 -12.04 24.27 3.38
N ALA A 218 -12.79 23.24 2.99
CA ALA A 218 -12.84 21.99 3.74
C ALA A 218 -11.47 21.34 3.85
N PHE A 219 -10.70 21.29 2.76
CA PHE A 219 -9.35 20.71 2.76
C PHE A 219 -8.35 21.59 3.52
N ARG A 220 -8.48 22.92 3.46
CA ARG A 220 -7.68 23.84 4.28
C ARG A 220 -7.88 23.56 5.77
N ILE A 221 -9.13 23.50 6.22
CA ILE A 221 -9.47 23.20 7.63
C ILE A 221 -8.94 21.82 8.03
N LEU A 222 -9.09 20.80 7.18
CA LEU A 222 -8.56 19.46 7.44
C LEU A 222 -7.04 19.46 7.59
N LYS A 223 -6.30 20.18 6.74
CA LYS A 223 -4.84 20.32 6.83
C LYS A 223 -4.40 21.00 8.13
N GLU A 224 -5.10 22.05 8.55
CA GLU A 224 -4.83 22.76 9.81
C GLU A 224 -5.05 21.88 11.05
N ASN A 225 -5.88 20.84 10.92
CA ASN A 225 -6.26 19.94 12.01
C ASN A 225 -5.56 18.56 11.94
N ILE A 226 -4.53 18.41 11.11
CA ILE A 226 -3.70 17.20 11.13
C ILE A 226 -3.03 17.08 12.52
N PRO A 227 -3.11 15.90 13.18
CA PRO A 227 -2.46 15.68 14.47
C PRO A 227 -0.98 16.02 14.43
N GLN A 228 -0.53 16.80 15.41
CA GLN A 228 0.89 17.17 15.55
C GLN A 228 1.61 16.30 16.58
N ASP A 229 0.87 15.83 17.58
CA ASP A 229 1.43 15.01 18.65
C ASP A 229 1.86 13.65 18.11
N ASN A 230 3.13 13.29 18.32
CA ASN A 230 3.71 12.00 17.93
C ASN A 230 3.70 11.72 16.41
N VAL A 231 3.61 12.77 15.59
CA VAL A 231 3.70 12.68 14.12
C VAL A 231 4.97 13.39 13.65
N GLU A 232 5.81 12.70 12.87
CA GLU A 232 6.97 13.35 12.28
C GLU A 232 6.56 14.47 11.30
N PRO A 233 7.26 15.63 11.30
CA PRO A 233 6.95 16.72 10.37
C PRO A 233 6.96 16.31 8.89
N SER A 234 7.84 15.37 8.52
CA SER A 234 7.94 14.80 7.17
C SER A 234 6.64 14.10 6.75
N LEU A 235 6.01 13.37 7.67
CA LEU A 235 4.74 12.67 7.44
C LEU A 235 3.59 13.65 7.32
N LYS A 236 3.56 14.70 8.15
CA LYS A 236 2.56 15.77 8.02
C LYS A 236 2.61 16.42 6.62
N VAL A 237 3.80 16.82 6.17
CA VAL A 237 4.01 17.38 4.81
C VAL A 237 3.56 16.39 3.73
N LYS A 238 3.79 15.08 3.93
CA LYS A 238 3.31 14.05 3.02
C LYS A 238 1.79 14.02 2.94
N VAL A 239 1.08 14.09 4.08
CA VAL A 239 -0.39 14.13 4.11
C VAL A 239 -0.92 15.41 3.46
N GLU A 240 -0.34 16.58 3.77
CA GLU A 240 -0.70 17.86 3.16
C GLU A 240 -0.57 17.80 1.64
N HIS A 241 0.52 17.24 1.13
CA HIS A 241 0.70 17.03 -0.31
C HIS A 241 -0.38 16.12 -0.92
N HIS A 242 -0.91 15.13 -0.18
CA HIS A 242 -2.01 14.29 -0.67
C HIS A 242 -3.32 15.08 -0.80
N PHE A 243 -3.60 15.98 0.16
CA PHE A 243 -4.72 16.91 0.06
C PHE A 243 -4.59 17.82 -1.16
N ASP A 244 -3.40 18.38 -1.39
CA ASP A 244 -3.17 19.28 -2.52
C ASP A 244 -3.30 18.58 -3.87
N GLU A 245 -2.82 17.34 -4.00
CA GLU A 245 -2.98 16.54 -5.22
C GLU A 245 -4.45 16.20 -5.50
N LEU A 246 -5.23 15.85 -4.47
CA LEU A 246 -6.67 15.65 -4.63
C LEU A 246 -7.38 16.95 -5.02
N LEU A 247 -7.02 18.08 -4.42
CA LEU A 247 -7.64 19.36 -4.73
C LEU A 247 -7.41 19.77 -6.18
N LYS A 248 -6.17 19.67 -6.67
CA LYS A 248 -5.82 19.92 -8.08
C LYS A 248 -6.63 19.04 -9.02
N ARG A 249 -6.87 17.79 -8.63
CA ARG A 249 -7.68 16.88 -9.43
C ARG A 249 -9.15 17.29 -9.44
N LEU A 250 -9.72 17.70 -8.31
CA LEU A 250 -11.09 18.22 -8.26
C LEU A 250 -11.25 19.46 -9.14
N GLN A 251 -10.20 20.28 -9.21
CA GLN A 251 -10.14 21.41 -10.14
C GLN A 251 -10.16 21.05 -11.62
N ALA A 252 -9.95 19.78 -11.99
CA ALA A 252 -10.14 19.32 -13.37
C ALA A 252 -11.60 18.94 -13.71
N TYR A 253 -12.47 18.79 -12.71
CA TYR A 253 -13.92 18.58 -12.90
C TYR A 253 -14.71 19.88 -12.99
N PHE A 254 -14.03 20.99 -12.76
CA PHE A 254 -14.54 22.35 -12.64
C PHE A 254 -14.46 23.09 -13.97
#